data_AF-A0A2A4FSC5-F1
#
_entry.id   AF-A0A2A4FSC5-F1
#
_cell.length_a   1.000
_cell.length_b   1.000
_cell.length_c   1.000
_cell.angle_alpha   90.00
_cell.angle_beta   90.00
_cell.angle_gamma   90.00
#
_symmetry.space_group_name_H-M   'P 1'
#
loop_
_entity.id
_entity.type
_entity.pdbx_description
1 polymer ?
#
loop_
_entity_poly.entity_id
_entity_poly.type
_entity_poly.pdbx_seq_one_letter_code
_entity_poly.pdbx_strand_id
1 'polypeptide(L)'
;MSDPQGLTAAGTALRETSKWLVGGVVATAASVFAGSSLSNLGSLDPRADTLRLSLAVAGIAIGFVGLYLILKRAIAVLTVDSVNFRQLAAADAGTELAIISEAVDRKYEHAFPPGISSCEAFVSRVDQVKARGIEDAEAHRFLQQAKAFNDLIMPDAGFLYVRLKFDRLVAILPAAVALVIFGIGIFAWAANPPEPAAPKPAFALSLTSH
;
A
#
# COMPACT_ATOMS: atom_id res chain seq x y z
N MET A 1 -25.76 11.41 7.76
CA MET A 1 -25.38 10.18 8.47
C MET A 1 -25.05 9.15 7.40
N SER A 2 -23.81 8.69 7.31
CA SER A 2 -23.42 7.72 6.29
C SER A 2 -24.09 6.38 6.58
N ASP A 3 -24.72 5.77 5.58
CA ASP A 3 -25.30 4.43 5.71
C ASP A 3 -24.18 3.42 6.05
N PRO A 4 -24.27 2.69 7.18
CA PRO A 4 -23.27 1.67 7.56
C PRO A 4 -23.03 0.63 6.48
N GLN A 5 -24.07 0.31 5.68
CA GLN A 5 -23.94 -0.61 4.55
C GLN A 5 -23.05 -0.03 3.46
N GLY A 6 -23.19 1.27 3.18
CA GLY A 6 -22.38 2.00 2.22
C GLY A 6 -20.88 2.04 2.58
N LEU A 7 -20.54 2.22 3.87
CA LEU A 7 -19.15 2.21 4.33
C LEU A 7 -18.50 0.83 4.19
N THR A 8 -19.25 -0.22 4.53
CA THR A 8 -18.79 -1.61 4.38
C THR A 8 -18.56 -1.98 2.91
N ALA A 9 -19.47 -1.54 2.03
CA ALA A 9 -19.34 -1.70 0.59
C ALA A 9 -18.12 -0.95 0.04
N ALA A 10 -17.90 0.29 0.48
CA ALA A 10 -16.75 1.09 0.08
C ALA A 10 -15.41 0.44 0.50
N GLY A 11 -15.32 -0.06 1.75
CA GLY A 11 -14.14 -0.81 2.21
C GLY A 11 -13.87 -2.07 1.39
N THR A 12 -14.92 -2.78 0.99
CA THR A 12 -14.82 -3.97 0.12
C THR A 12 -14.33 -3.59 -1.28
N ALA A 13 -14.85 -2.51 -1.87
CA ALA A 13 -14.41 -2.02 -3.17
C ALA A 13 -12.92 -1.63 -3.19
N LEU A 14 -12.42 -1.00 -2.12
CA LEU A 14 -11.00 -0.65 -1.98
C LEU A 14 -10.10 -1.89 -1.96
N ARG A 15 -10.52 -2.95 -1.26
CA ARG A 15 -9.79 -4.22 -1.22
C ARG A 15 -9.80 -4.90 -2.58
N GLU A 16 -10.95 -4.99 -3.25
CA GLU A 16 -11.03 -5.57 -4.60
C GLU A 16 -10.14 -4.80 -5.59
N THR A 17 -10.18 -3.47 -5.56
CA THR A 17 -9.30 -2.62 -6.37
C THR A 17 -7.82 -2.93 -6.10
N SER A 18 -7.46 -3.08 -4.83
CA SER A 18 -6.09 -3.43 -4.43
C SER A 18 -5.67 -4.81 -4.94
N LYS A 19 -6.57 -5.80 -4.95
CA LYS A 19 -6.29 -7.13 -5.52
C LYS A 19 -6.01 -7.05 -7.01
N TRP A 20 -6.85 -6.33 -7.76
CA TRP A 20 -6.66 -6.14 -9.19
C TRP A 20 -5.35 -5.41 -9.51
N LEU A 21 -5.01 -4.39 -8.73
CA LEU A 21 -3.74 -3.66 -8.86
C LEU A 21 -2.55 -4.60 -8.62
N VAL A 22 -2.57 -5.38 -7.54
CA VAL A 22 -1.50 -6.36 -7.25
C VAL A 22 -1.40 -7.40 -8.37
N GLY A 23 -2.53 -7.96 -8.80
CA GLY A 23 -2.57 -8.92 -9.89
C GLY A 23 -1.97 -8.37 -11.19
N GLY A 24 -2.33 -7.14 -11.57
CA GLY A 24 -1.79 -6.46 -12.74
C GLY A 24 -0.27 -6.21 -12.64
N VAL A 25 0.20 -5.78 -11.47
CA VAL A 25 1.64 -5.56 -11.22
C VAL A 25 2.43 -6.87 -11.30
N VAL A 26 1.94 -7.94 -10.66
CA VAL A 26 2.58 -9.26 -10.68
C VAL A 26 2.58 -9.85 -12.10
N ALA A 27 1.46 -9.74 -12.83
CA ALA A 27 1.36 -10.20 -14.21
C ALA A 27 2.33 -9.46 -15.13
N THR A 28 2.45 -8.13 -14.97
CA THR A 28 3.40 -7.32 -15.74
C THR A 28 4.83 -7.71 -15.42
N ALA A 29 5.18 -7.86 -14.14
CA ALA A 29 6.51 -8.30 -13.72
C ALA A 29 6.84 -9.69 -14.30
N ALA A 30 5.94 -10.67 -14.16
CA ALA A 30 6.13 -12.00 -14.72
C ALA A 30 6.30 -11.99 -16.25
N SER A 31 5.55 -11.14 -16.95
CA SER A 31 5.65 -10.98 -18.40
C SER A 31 7.01 -10.38 -18.80
N VAL A 32 7.48 -9.37 -18.06
CA VAL A 32 8.82 -8.79 -18.28
C VAL A 32 9.90 -9.85 -18.05
N PHE A 33 9.80 -10.66 -16.99
CA PHE A 33 10.77 -11.73 -16.75
C PHE A 33 10.75 -12.81 -17.83
N ALA A 34 9.56 -13.22 -18.26
CA ALA A 34 9.40 -14.20 -19.33
C ALA A 34 9.96 -13.71 -20.67
N GLY A 35 9.80 -12.41 -20.97
CA GLY A 35 10.31 -11.78 -22.18
C GLY A 35 11.77 -11.31 -22.07
N SER A 36 12.29 -11.11 -20.87
CA SER A 36 13.69 -10.72 -20.69
C SER A 36 14.59 -11.90 -21.03
N SER A 37 15.46 -11.71 -22.02
CA SER A 37 16.47 -12.69 -22.42
C SER A 37 17.52 -12.87 -21.31
N LEU A 38 17.14 -13.50 -20.19
CA LEU A 38 18.05 -13.91 -19.12
C LEU A 38 19.22 -14.73 -19.67
N SER A 39 19.03 -15.39 -20.83
CA SER A 39 20.08 -16.07 -21.59
C SER A 39 21.26 -15.17 -21.99
N ASN A 40 21.03 -13.89 -22.26
CA ASN A 40 22.09 -12.94 -22.65
C ASN A 40 22.94 -12.44 -21.47
N LEU A 41 22.45 -12.55 -20.23
CA LEU A 41 23.30 -12.31 -19.06
C LEU A 41 24.46 -13.33 -19.01
N GLY A 42 24.23 -14.56 -19.48
CA GLY A 42 25.24 -15.61 -19.50
C GLY A 42 26.35 -15.40 -20.54
N SER A 43 26.16 -14.50 -21.52
CA SER A 43 27.18 -14.20 -22.53
C SER A 43 28.14 -13.08 -22.13
N LEU A 44 27.86 -12.35 -21.04
CA LEU A 44 28.76 -11.34 -20.51
C LEU A 44 29.98 -12.00 -19.87
N ASP A 45 31.18 -11.70 -20.37
CA ASP A 45 32.43 -12.16 -19.73
C ASP A 45 32.61 -11.38 -18.41
N PRO A 46 32.64 -12.06 -17.24
CA PRO A 46 32.80 -11.39 -15.95
C PRO A 46 34.07 -10.55 -15.83
N ARG A 47 35.11 -10.86 -16.62
CA ARG A 47 36.41 -10.17 -16.59
C ARG A 47 36.47 -8.99 -17.57
N ALA A 48 35.89 -9.14 -18.76
CA ALA A 48 35.92 -8.08 -19.77
C ALA A 48 34.78 -7.05 -19.58
N ASP A 49 33.61 -7.49 -19.12
CA ASP A 49 32.39 -6.68 -19.01
C ASP A 49 31.97 -6.45 -17.54
N THR A 50 32.91 -6.45 -16.58
CA THR A 50 32.61 -6.37 -15.14
C THR A 50 31.67 -5.21 -14.78
N LEU A 51 31.89 -4.03 -15.36
CA LEU A 51 31.05 -2.86 -15.12
C LEU A 51 29.60 -3.11 -15.59
N ARG A 52 29.43 -3.67 -16.78
CA ARG A 52 28.10 -3.91 -17.37
C ARG A 52 27.36 -5.00 -16.61
N LEU A 53 28.03 -6.08 -16.24
CA LEU A 53 27.47 -7.11 -15.37
C LEU A 53 27.01 -6.50 -14.04
N SER A 54 27.83 -5.65 -13.42
CA SER A 54 27.47 -4.97 -12.17
C SER A 54 26.25 -4.04 -12.32
N LEU A 55 26.16 -3.31 -13.43
CA LEU A 55 25.02 -2.45 -13.73
C LEU A 55 23.75 -3.27 -14.00
N ALA A 56 23.85 -4.40 -14.69
CA ALA A 56 22.73 -5.29 -14.93
C ALA A 56 22.16 -5.83 -13.62
N VAL A 57 23.04 -6.31 -12.72
CA VAL A 57 22.66 -6.79 -11.38
C VAL A 57 22.06 -5.67 -10.54
N ALA A 58 22.68 -4.49 -10.53
CA ALA A 58 22.18 -3.33 -9.79
C ALA A 58 20.81 -2.87 -10.32
N GLY A 59 20.62 -2.82 -11.64
CA GLY A 59 19.35 -2.47 -12.28
C GLY A 59 18.23 -3.42 -11.89
N ILE A 60 18.49 -4.74 -11.95
CA ILE A 60 17.54 -5.77 -11.47
C ILE A 60 17.21 -5.53 -9.99
N ALA A 61 18.21 -5.37 -9.14
CA ALA A 61 18.01 -5.18 -7.71
C ALA A 61 17.15 -3.94 -7.42
N ILE A 62 17.44 -2.82 -8.08
CA ILE A 62 16.65 -1.58 -7.99
C ILE A 62 15.20 -1.82 -8.43
N GLY A 63 15.00 -2.52 -9.55
CA GLY A 63 13.68 -2.87 -10.05
C GLY A 63 12.88 -3.71 -9.04
N PHE A 64 13.51 -4.73 -8.44
CA PHE A 64 12.89 -5.56 -7.42
C PHE A 64 12.62 -4.81 -6.11
N VAL A 65 13.48 -3.86 -5.71
CA VAL A 65 13.21 -2.99 -4.55
C VAL A 65 11.94 -2.17 -4.80
N GLY A 66 11.78 -1.58 -5.99
CA GLY A 66 10.56 -0.87 -6.37
C GLY A 66 9.32 -1.75 -6.32
N LEU A 67 9.40 -2.95 -6.89
CA LEU A 67 8.31 -3.93 -6.85
C LEU A 67 7.95 -4.38 -5.43
N TYR A 68 8.96 -4.62 -4.58
CA TYR A 68 8.78 -4.97 -3.17
C TYR A 68 8.05 -3.87 -2.40
N LEU A 69 8.38 -2.59 -2.63
CA LEU A 69 7.71 -1.46 -1.96
C LEU A 69 6.22 -1.41 -2.31
N ILE A 70 5.84 -1.64 -3.57
CA ILE A 70 4.45 -1.71 -4.02
C ILE A 70 3.72 -2.88 -3.35
N LEU A 71 4.30 -4.09 -3.44
CA LEU A 71 3.71 -5.31 -2.89
C LEU A 71 3.53 -5.22 -1.37
N LYS A 72 4.54 -4.73 -0.65
CA LYS A 72 4.48 -4.57 0.81
C LYS A 72 3.30 -3.69 1.23
N ARG A 73 3.07 -2.57 0.54
CA ARG A 73 1.96 -1.65 0.84
C ARG A 73 0.61 -2.22 0.42
N ALA A 74 0.55 -2.88 -0.73
CA ALA A 74 -0.68 -3.49 -1.19
C ALA A 74 -1.13 -4.65 -0.28
N ILE A 75 -0.20 -5.50 0.17
CA ILE A 75 -0.47 -6.53 1.18
C ILE A 75 -1.03 -5.89 2.44
N ALA A 76 -0.45 -4.78 2.92
CA ALA A 76 -0.96 -4.10 4.11
C ALA A 76 -2.42 -3.62 3.97
N VAL A 77 -2.88 -3.28 2.77
CA VAL A 77 -4.28 -2.92 2.46
C VAL A 77 -5.17 -4.16 2.37
N LEU A 78 -4.65 -5.24 1.80
CA LEU A 78 -5.37 -6.51 1.64
C LEU A 78 -5.54 -7.27 2.95
N THR A 79 -4.59 -7.14 3.88
CA THR A 79 -4.70 -7.73 5.21
C THR A 79 -5.86 -7.08 5.96
N VAL A 80 -6.85 -7.90 6.28
CA VAL A 80 -8.01 -7.52 7.09
C VAL A 80 -7.56 -7.40 8.54
N ASP A 81 -6.99 -6.26 8.91
CA ASP A 81 -6.82 -5.94 10.34
C ASP A 81 -8.17 -5.50 10.88
N SER A 82 -8.71 -6.26 11.84
CA SER A 82 -9.86 -5.82 12.62
C SER A 82 -9.37 -4.81 13.66
N VAL A 83 -9.55 -3.52 13.41
CA VAL A 83 -9.39 -2.49 14.44
C VAL A 83 -10.53 -2.68 15.44
N ASN A 84 -10.21 -2.79 16.72
CA ASN A 84 -11.21 -2.78 17.78
C ASN A 84 -11.23 -1.42 18.50
N PHE A 85 -12.37 -1.08 19.12
CA PHE A 85 -12.54 0.23 19.76
C PHE A 85 -11.51 0.49 20.85
N ARG A 86 -11.06 -0.54 21.58
CA ARG A 86 -10.02 -0.39 22.62
C ARG A 86 -8.65 -0.05 22.03
N GLN A 87 -8.27 -0.68 20.91
CA GLN A 87 -7.04 -0.36 20.19
C GLN A 87 -7.07 1.08 19.66
N LEU A 88 -8.24 1.52 19.19
CA LEU A 88 -8.42 2.91 18.75
C LEU A 88 -8.25 3.88 19.91
N ALA A 89 -8.89 3.61 21.05
CA ALA A 89 -8.82 4.43 22.25
C ALA A 89 -7.44 4.43 22.93
N ALA A 90 -6.69 3.34 22.82
CA ALA A 90 -5.35 3.19 23.40
C ALA A 90 -4.22 3.51 22.40
N ALA A 91 -4.52 4.22 21.32
CA ALA A 91 -3.55 4.49 20.27
C ALA A 91 -2.49 5.50 20.71
N ASP A 92 -1.22 5.11 20.64
CA ASP A 92 -0.11 6.01 20.96
C ASP A 92 0.00 7.16 19.93
N ALA A 93 0.40 8.34 20.41
CA ALA A 93 0.61 9.51 19.56
C ALA A 93 1.60 9.20 18.42
N GLY A 94 1.25 9.65 17.21
CA GLY A 94 2.05 9.41 16.00
C GLY A 94 1.78 8.08 15.29
N THR A 95 0.94 7.21 15.83
CA THR A 95 0.50 5.98 15.14
C THR A 95 -0.63 6.27 14.14
N GLU A 96 -0.83 5.34 13.17
CA GLU A 96 -1.99 5.40 12.26
C GLU A 96 -3.32 5.40 13.01
N LEU A 97 -3.41 4.62 14.10
CA LEU A 97 -4.61 4.54 14.93
C LEU A 97 -4.89 5.86 15.66
N ALA A 98 -3.87 6.59 16.10
CA ALA A 98 -4.08 7.89 16.75
C ALA A 98 -4.70 8.93 15.79
N ILE A 99 -4.25 8.95 14.53
CA ILE A 99 -4.83 9.81 13.49
C ILE A 99 -6.32 9.51 13.30
N ILE A 100 -6.68 8.22 13.33
CA ILE A 100 -8.07 7.79 13.14
C ILE A 100 -8.90 8.05 14.40
N SER A 101 -8.33 7.83 15.59
CA SER A 101 -8.99 8.16 16.85
C SER A 101 -9.34 9.64 16.90
N GLU A 102 -8.40 10.52 16.55
CA GLU A 102 -8.64 11.96 16.49
C GLU A 102 -9.71 12.32 15.45
N ALA A 103 -9.68 11.70 14.27
CA ALA A 103 -10.68 11.92 13.23
C ALA A 103 -12.08 11.46 13.67
N VAL A 104 -12.18 10.33 14.38
CA VAL A 104 -13.43 9.81 14.96
C VAL A 104 -13.92 10.71 16.07
N ASP A 105 -13.06 11.10 17.01
CA ASP A 105 -13.39 11.99 18.13
C ASP A 105 -14.00 13.30 17.61
N ARG A 106 -13.36 13.90 16.60
CA ARG A 106 -13.84 15.13 15.95
C ARG A 106 -15.15 14.94 15.21
N LYS A 107 -15.30 13.83 14.47
CA LYS A 107 -16.50 13.58 13.65
C LYS A 107 -17.73 13.23 14.51
N TYR A 108 -17.52 12.56 15.64
CA TYR A 108 -18.58 12.05 16.51
C TYR A 108 -18.69 12.82 17.83
N GLU A 109 -18.09 14.00 17.96
CA GLU A 109 -18.09 14.84 19.16
C GLU A 109 -19.51 14.98 19.77
N HIS A 110 -20.51 15.25 18.93
CA HIS A 110 -21.91 15.43 19.36
C HIS A 110 -22.68 14.11 19.60
N ALA A 111 -22.12 12.97 19.20
CA ALA A 111 -22.75 11.66 19.34
C ALA A 111 -22.27 10.89 20.58
N PHE A 112 -21.21 11.36 21.25
CA PHE A 112 -20.75 10.76 22.50
C PHE A 112 -21.81 10.89 23.60
N PRO A 113 -21.87 9.93 24.55
CA PRO A 113 -22.70 10.07 25.73
C PRO A 113 -22.33 11.34 26.53
N PRO A 114 -23.29 11.95 27.27
CA PRO A 114 -23.03 13.16 28.05
C PRO A 114 -21.82 13.03 28.98
N GLY A 115 -20.93 14.02 28.95
CA GLY A 115 -19.71 14.04 29.76
C GLY A 115 -18.54 13.21 29.20
N ILE A 116 -18.68 12.65 28.00
CA ILE A 116 -17.62 11.93 27.28
C ILE A 116 -17.33 12.70 25.99
N SER A 117 -16.06 12.95 25.70
CA SER A 117 -15.64 13.73 24.50
C SER A 117 -14.56 13.04 23.68
N SER A 118 -14.15 11.82 24.05
CA SER A 118 -13.12 11.07 23.32
C SER A 118 -13.32 9.56 23.45
N CYS A 119 -12.75 8.81 22.51
CA CYS A 119 -12.71 7.35 22.54
C CYS A 119 -12.05 6.81 23.82
N GLU A 120 -10.97 7.46 24.29
CA GLU A 120 -10.28 7.12 25.54
C GLU A 120 -11.18 7.30 26.77
N ALA A 121 -11.86 8.45 26.88
CA ALA A 121 -12.79 8.72 27.96
C ALA A 121 -13.98 7.74 27.93
N PHE A 122 -14.43 7.37 26.74
CA PHE A 122 -15.48 6.39 26.54
C PHE A 122 -15.08 4.99 27.04
N VAL A 123 -13.92 4.47 26.63
CA VAL A 123 -13.42 3.16 27.10
C VAL A 123 -13.21 3.18 28.61
N SER A 124 -12.61 4.25 29.14
CA SER A 124 -12.40 4.42 30.58
C SER A 124 -13.71 4.38 31.36
N ARG A 125 -14.78 5.01 30.85
CA ARG A 125 -16.11 4.97 31.47
C ARG A 125 -16.74 3.58 31.41
N VAL A 126 -16.65 2.89 30.27
CA VAL A 126 -17.12 1.50 30.13
C VAL A 126 -16.41 0.58 31.11
N ASP A 127 -15.10 0.75 31.30
CA ASP A 127 -14.31 -0.06 32.23
C ASP A 127 -14.68 0.22 33.69
N GLN A 128 -14.89 1.49 34.06
CA GLN A 128 -15.39 1.86 35.39
C GLN A 128 -16.77 1.25 35.68
N VAL A 129 -17.70 1.30 34.73
CA VAL A 129 -19.04 0.73 34.91
C VAL A 129 -18.97 -0.79 35.07
N LYS A 130 -18.14 -1.47 34.26
CA LYS A 130 -17.94 -2.91 34.39
C LYS A 130 -17.28 -3.31 35.72
N ALA A 131 -16.31 -2.53 36.20
CA ALA A 131 -15.61 -2.80 37.46
C ALA A 131 -16.51 -2.65 38.70
N ARG A 132 -17.50 -1.76 38.66
CA ARG A 132 -18.46 -1.55 39.76
C ARG A 132 -19.55 -2.63 39.85
N GLY A 133 -19.66 -3.50 38.85
CA GLY A 133 -20.73 -4.50 38.73
C GLY A 133 -21.93 -3.97 37.95
N ILE A 134 -22.56 -4.86 37.19
CA ILE A 134 -23.67 -4.52 36.26
C ILE A 134 -25.03 -4.63 36.97
N GLU A 135 -25.09 -4.59 38.30
CA GLU A 135 -26.35 -4.81 39.02
C GLU A 135 -27.34 -3.64 38.90
N ASP A 136 -26.84 -2.45 38.59
CA ASP A 136 -27.65 -1.24 38.43
C ASP A 136 -28.34 -1.18 37.05
N ALA A 137 -29.60 -0.73 37.03
CA ALA A 137 -30.34 -0.41 35.81
C ALA A 137 -29.68 0.72 35.01
N GLU A 138 -29.02 1.66 35.69
CA GLU A 138 -28.24 2.72 35.03
C GLU A 138 -27.04 2.14 34.27
N ALA A 139 -26.30 1.22 34.88
CA ALA A 139 -25.18 0.53 34.26
C ALA A 139 -25.62 -0.24 33.00
N HIS A 140 -26.75 -0.94 33.06
CA HIS A 140 -27.33 -1.62 31.89
C HIS A 140 -27.67 -0.65 30.76
N ARG A 141 -28.33 0.47 31.07
CA ARG A 141 -28.68 1.49 30.06
C ARG A 141 -27.43 2.09 29.41
N PHE A 142 -26.42 2.42 30.22
CA PHE A 142 -25.15 2.92 29.71
C PHE A 142 -24.46 1.91 28.80
N LEU A 143 -24.39 0.64 29.19
CA LEU A 143 -23.75 -0.40 28.36
C LEU A 143 -24.52 -0.66 27.05
N GLN A 144 -25.85 -0.53 27.06
CA GLN A 144 -26.66 -0.59 25.83
C GLN A 144 -26.37 0.61 24.90
N GLN A 145 -26.31 1.82 25.45
CA GLN A 145 -25.91 3.02 24.70
C GLN A 145 -24.48 2.87 24.16
N ALA A 146 -23.57 2.35 24.98
CA ALA A 146 -22.19 2.13 24.59
C ALA A 146 -22.07 1.12 23.44
N LYS A 147 -22.86 0.05 23.46
CA LYS A 147 -22.94 -0.90 22.36
C LYS A 147 -23.45 -0.23 21.09
N ALA A 148 -24.56 0.52 21.18
CA ALA A 148 -25.12 1.23 20.02
C ALA A 148 -24.14 2.26 19.43
N PHE A 149 -23.41 2.97 20.28
CA PHE A 149 -22.36 3.91 19.87
C PHE A 149 -21.19 3.21 19.19
N ASN A 150 -20.73 2.08 19.74
CA ASN A 150 -19.70 1.25 19.12
C ASN A 150 -20.15 0.74 17.74
N ASP A 151 -21.38 0.24 17.62
CA ASP A 151 -21.95 -0.25 16.36
C ASP A 151 -22.07 0.87 15.30
N LEU A 152 -22.22 2.13 15.74
CA LEU A 152 -22.25 3.30 14.88
C LEU A 152 -20.85 3.71 14.38
N ILE A 153 -19.83 3.68 15.24
CA ILE A 153 -18.49 4.21 14.95
C ILE A 153 -17.59 3.21 14.26
N MET A 154 -17.64 1.94 14.68
CA MET A 154 -16.67 0.95 14.23
C MET A 154 -16.63 0.73 12.71
N PRO A 155 -17.76 0.75 11.96
CA PRO A 155 -17.72 0.69 10.50
C PRO A 155 -16.95 1.87 9.87
N ASP A 156 -17.11 3.07 10.42
CA ASP A 156 -16.46 4.28 9.92
C ASP A 156 -14.96 4.31 10.28
N ALA A 157 -14.62 3.96 11.52
CA ALA A 157 -13.22 3.82 11.95
C ALA A 157 -12.47 2.77 11.10
N GLY A 158 -13.11 1.63 10.83
CA GLY A 158 -12.57 0.59 9.96
C GLY A 158 -12.37 1.08 8.52
N PHE A 159 -13.33 1.84 7.98
CA PHE A 159 -13.20 2.45 6.66
C PHE A 159 -12.05 3.46 6.61
N LEU A 160 -11.95 4.37 7.57
CA LEU A 160 -10.87 5.37 7.66
C LEU A 160 -9.50 4.70 7.75
N TYR A 161 -9.39 3.60 8.50
CA TYR A 161 -8.15 2.82 8.58
C TYR A 161 -7.72 2.24 7.23
N VAL A 162 -8.64 1.58 6.51
CA VAL A 162 -8.37 1.04 5.18
C VAL A 162 -8.03 2.15 4.19
N ARG A 163 -8.77 3.26 4.23
CA ARG A 163 -8.54 4.43 3.37
C ARG A 163 -7.14 5.02 3.59
N LEU A 164 -6.73 5.22 4.85
CA LEU A 164 -5.39 5.75 5.17
C LEU A 164 -4.28 4.87 4.59
N LYS A 165 -4.41 3.54 4.70
CA LYS A 165 -3.46 2.60 4.11
C LYS A 165 -3.45 2.67 2.57
N PHE A 166 -4.63 2.78 1.96
CA PHE A 166 -4.76 2.93 0.51
C PHE A 166 -4.14 4.25 0.01
N ASP A 167 -4.39 5.36 0.70
CA ASP A 167 -3.81 6.67 0.36
C ASP A 167 -2.27 6.62 0.42
N ARG A 168 -1.70 5.90 1.40
CA ARG A 168 -0.25 5.65 1.49
C ARG A 168 0.27 4.78 0.33
N LEU A 169 -0.48 3.77 -0.09
CA LEU A 169 -0.15 2.97 -1.27
C LEU A 169 -0.13 3.85 -2.54
N VAL A 170 -1.17 4.67 -2.73
CA VAL A 170 -1.25 5.60 -3.88
C VAL A 170 -0.11 6.62 -3.84
N ALA A 171 0.22 7.17 -2.67
CA ALA A 171 1.28 8.16 -2.53
C ALA A 171 2.68 7.61 -2.87
N ILE A 172 2.97 6.34 -2.55
CA ILE A 172 4.27 5.73 -2.88
C ILE A 172 4.35 5.22 -4.32
N LEU A 173 3.19 4.98 -4.97
CA LEU A 173 3.13 4.29 -6.26
C LEU A 173 3.95 4.99 -7.35
N PRO A 174 3.91 6.32 -7.55
CA PRO A 174 4.70 6.98 -8.59
C PRO A 174 6.20 6.80 -8.41
N ALA A 175 6.70 6.96 -7.17
CA ALA A 175 8.11 6.81 -6.86
C ALA A 175 8.57 5.36 -7.04
N ALA A 176 7.77 4.39 -6.57
CA ALA A 176 8.10 2.97 -6.71
C ALA A 176 8.03 2.51 -8.17
N VAL A 177 7.06 2.97 -8.96
CA VAL A 177 6.96 2.69 -10.41
C VAL A 177 8.15 3.31 -11.15
N ALA A 178 8.53 4.55 -10.83
CA ALA A 178 9.72 5.17 -11.41
C ALA A 178 10.99 4.35 -11.12
N LEU A 179 11.12 3.84 -9.89
CA LEU A 179 12.23 2.97 -9.50
C LEU A 179 12.24 1.65 -10.29
N VAL A 180 11.07 1.04 -10.49
CA VAL A 180 10.91 -0.16 -11.33
C VAL A 180 11.35 0.11 -12.76
N ILE A 181 10.82 1.16 -13.39
CA ILE A 181 11.13 1.53 -14.78
C ILE A 181 12.63 1.82 -14.93
N PHE A 182 13.20 2.59 -14.00
CA PHE A 182 14.61 2.95 -14.03
C PHE A 182 15.51 1.71 -13.87
N GLY A 183 15.21 0.84 -12.89
CA GLY A 183 15.96 -0.38 -12.66
C GLY A 183 15.91 -1.35 -13.85
N ILE A 184 14.71 -1.59 -14.39
CA ILE A 184 14.52 -2.43 -15.58
C ILE A 184 15.21 -1.82 -16.80
N GLY A 185 15.16 -0.49 -16.97
CA GLY A 185 15.83 0.21 -18.06
C GLY A 185 17.35 0.04 -18.02
N ILE A 186 17.96 0.22 -16.84
CA ILE A 186 19.41 -0.03 -16.65
C ILE A 186 19.74 -1.48 -16.96
N PHE A 187 18.94 -2.41 -16.43
CA PHE A 187 19.13 -3.83 -16.67
C PHE A 187 19.08 -4.17 -18.16
N ALA A 188 18.03 -3.71 -18.86
CA ALA A 188 17.82 -3.98 -20.27
C ALA A 188 18.98 -3.43 -21.13
N TRP A 189 19.43 -2.21 -20.85
CA TRP A 189 20.56 -1.59 -21.54
C TRP A 189 21.88 -2.32 -21.27
N ALA A 190 22.15 -2.67 -20.03
CA ALA A 190 23.41 -3.33 -19.66
C ALA A 190 23.49 -4.76 -20.24
N ALA A 191 22.38 -5.48 -20.22
CA ALA A 191 22.25 -6.84 -20.75
C ALA A 191 22.26 -6.87 -22.29
N ASN A 192 21.70 -5.85 -22.95
CA ASN A 192 21.61 -5.77 -24.42
C ASN A 192 22.04 -4.38 -24.89
N PRO A 193 23.35 -4.13 -25.01
CA PRO A 193 23.85 -2.84 -25.47
C PRO A 193 23.46 -2.67 -26.94
N PRO A 194 23.21 -1.43 -27.40
CA PRO A 194 23.02 -1.21 -28.83
C PRO A 194 24.27 -1.66 -29.57
N GLU A 195 24.08 -2.42 -30.66
CA GLU A 195 25.18 -2.78 -31.54
C GLU A 195 25.87 -1.50 -32.05
N PRO A 196 27.21 -1.47 -32.13
CA PRO A 196 27.91 -0.36 -32.76
C PRO A 196 27.30 -0.13 -34.14
N ALA A 197 26.89 1.10 -34.44
CA ALA A 197 26.32 1.41 -35.75
C ALA A 197 27.29 0.94 -36.83
N ALA A 198 26.82 0.05 -37.71
CA ALA A 198 27.63 -0.43 -38.83
C ALA A 198 28.22 0.79 -39.56
N PRO A 199 29.53 0.78 -39.91
CA PRO A 199 30.14 1.90 -40.61
C PRO A 199 29.31 2.19 -41.85
N LYS A 200 28.83 3.43 -41.99
CA LYS A 200 28.07 3.84 -43.18
C LYS A 200 28.91 3.45 -44.39
N PRO A 201 28.36 2.71 -45.38
CA PRO A 201 29.14 2.34 -46.55
C PRO A 201 29.69 3.63 -47.14
N ALA A 202 31.02 3.73 -47.15
CA ALA A 202 31.68 4.81 -47.88
C ALA A 202 31.11 4.75 -49.28
N PHE A 203 30.50 5.86 -49.75
CA PHE A 203 29.88 5.97 -51.06
C PHE A 203 30.77 5.25 -52.08
N ALA A 204 30.39 4.04 -52.45
CA ALA A 204 31.10 3.30 -53.47
C ALA A 204 30.70 4.01 -54.76
N LEU A 205 31.54 4.92 -55.22
CA LEU A 205 31.48 5.44 -56.57
C LEU A 205 31.69 4.25 -57.51
N SER A 206 30.61 3.54 -57.82
CA SER A 206 30.55 2.60 -58.92
C SER A 206 30.64 3.44 -60.19
N LEU A 207 31.87 3.75 -60.61
CA LEU A 207 32.17 4.22 -61.95
C LEU A 207 31.86 3.05 -62.90
N THR A 208 30.59 2.95 -63.32
CA THR A 208 30.22 2.19 -64.50
C THR A 208 30.81 2.90 -65.72
N SER A 209 31.98 2.45 -66.15
CA SER A 209 32.51 2.76 -67.48
C SER A 209 31.65 2.03 -68.52
N HIS A 210 30.87 2.80 -69.27
CA HIS A 210 30.34 2.39 -70.58
C HIS A 210 31.29 2.84 -71.68
#